data_AF-A0A7Y5J667-F1
#
_entry.id   AF-A0A7Y5J667-F1
#
_cell.length_a   1.000
_cell.length_b   1.000
_cell.length_c   1.000
_cell.angle_alpha   90.00
_cell.angle_beta   90.00
_cell.angle_gamma   90.00
#
_symmetry.space_group_name_H-M   'P 1'
#
loop_
_entity.id
_entity.type
_entity.pdbx_description
1 polymer ?
#
loop_
_entity_poly.entity_id
_entity_poly.type
_entity_poly.pdbx_seq_one_letter_code
_entity_poly.pdbx_strand_id
1 'polypeptide(L)'
;MVTGLDIIDWLDFSSGVVDIQASTNNLSALKQYYVQQLASADFGVDAVYFSGEFPSVYFKAVPDFQEESLQNLLAVHQKVWNQGKVPFLYAESPVEIRVYNCYAKPQKNAEKAAEIELFQASKQATDDLEELKTVFDKVSIETGRFWKNDLYAKKVKTETRVDKSLIESLKKTREDLRKKELPKEIIHDLLLRSLFLLYLEDRGAADERLYEGKKNYFEVLGDKMATYEIYQKLEHHFNGNLCPVSDFEKQGVNEAHLQEIRNCFWNGGMLFYGWRFYDFKVIPIQLISEIYEHFLADEIGKKAKNDSGTFYTPLPLAEFVLNEVLPHASPENKNYEVKILDPTCGSGIFLVESL
;
A
#
# COMPACT_ATOMS: atom_id res chain seq x y z
N MET A 1 7.76 -37.60 -12.87
CA MET A 1 8.62 -36.55 -12.28
C MET A 1 8.69 -35.41 -13.29
N VAL A 2 8.03 -34.28 -13.01
CA VAL A 2 8.16 -33.09 -13.86
C VAL A 2 9.34 -32.28 -13.34
N THR A 3 10.56 -32.66 -13.75
CA THR A 3 11.75 -31.85 -13.49
C THR A 3 11.74 -30.65 -14.45
N GLY A 4 11.72 -29.42 -13.91
CA GLY A 4 11.75 -28.19 -14.71
C GLY A 4 10.38 -27.57 -15.01
N LEU A 5 9.37 -27.83 -14.17
CA LEU A 5 8.11 -27.09 -14.24
C LEU A 5 8.35 -25.62 -13.87
N ASP A 6 8.22 -24.74 -14.86
CA ASP A 6 8.10 -23.29 -14.70
C ASP A 6 6.62 -22.97 -14.43
N ILE A 7 6.35 -22.37 -13.27
CA ILE A 7 4.99 -22.03 -12.84
C ILE A 7 4.28 -21.09 -13.81
N ILE A 8 5.00 -20.16 -14.45
CA ILE A 8 4.41 -19.15 -15.35
C ILE A 8 3.82 -19.87 -16.57
N ASP A 9 4.58 -20.77 -17.16
CA ASP A 9 4.15 -21.59 -18.30
C ASP A 9 3.07 -22.59 -17.89
N TRP A 10 3.26 -23.28 -16.77
CA TRP A 10 2.31 -24.29 -16.30
C TRP A 10 0.92 -23.71 -16.03
N LEU A 11 0.84 -22.47 -15.53
CA LEU A 11 -0.42 -21.79 -15.21
C LEU A 11 -0.94 -20.89 -16.34
N ASP A 12 -0.38 -21.00 -17.55
CA ASP A 12 -0.73 -20.26 -18.77
C ASP A 12 -0.53 -18.74 -18.70
N PHE A 13 0.32 -18.24 -17.79
CA PHE A 13 0.55 -16.80 -17.63
C PHE A 13 1.51 -16.21 -18.68
N SER A 14 2.28 -17.03 -19.41
CA SER A 14 3.41 -16.61 -20.26
C SER A 14 3.10 -15.49 -21.24
N SER A 15 1.86 -15.42 -21.77
CA SER A 15 1.47 -14.40 -22.76
C SER A 15 1.35 -12.97 -22.20
N GLY A 16 1.27 -12.82 -20.86
CA GLY A 16 1.06 -11.52 -20.20
C GLY A 16 2.04 -11.24 -19.07
N VAL A 17 3.03 -12.10 -18.88
CA VAL A 17 4.11 -11.89 -17.90
C VAL A 17 5.17 -10.95 -18.46
N VAL A 18 5.64 -10.07 -17.60
CA VAL A 18 6.80 -9.22 -17.83
C VAL A 18 7.80 -9.48 -16.71
N ASP A 19 9.01 -9.88 -17.09
CA ASP A 19 10.16 -9.95 -16.19
C ASP A 19 10.60 -8.53 -15.82
N ILE A 20 10.77 -8.28 -14.52
CA ILE A 20 11.11 -6.96 -13.98
C ILE A 20 12.52 -6.50 -14.42
N GLN A 21 13.43 -7.43 -14.70
CA GLN A 21 14.79 -7.14 -15.15
C GLN A 21 14.92 -7.06 -16.68
N ALA A 22 13.89 -7.45 -17.43
CA ALA A 22 13.93 -7.42 -18.88
C ALA A 22 13.72 -6.00 -19.45
N SER A 23 14.19 -5.79 -20.69
CA SER A 23 13.99 -4.52 -21.41
C SER A 23 12.50 -4.26 -21.67
N THR A 24 12.01 -3.08 -21.29
CA THR A 24 10.59 -2.68 -21.31
C THR A 24 10.15 -1.97 -22.60
N ASN A 25 10.95 -2.05 -23.68
CA ASN A 25 10.80 -1.20 -24.87
C ASN A 25 9.47 -1.37 -25.63
N ASN A 26 8.72 -2.46 -25.41
CA ASN A 26 7.45 -2.75 -26.10
C ASN A 26 6.21 -2.69 -25.18
N LEU A 27 6.36 -2.23 -23.95
CA LEU A 27 5.26 -2.10 -23.00
C LEU A 27 4.51 -0.78 -23.20
N SER A 28 3.22 -0.78 -22.88
CA SER A 28 2.45 0.47 -22.73
C SER A 28 3.06 1.33 -21.62
N ALA A 29 2.78 2.64 -21.64
CA ALA A 29 3.26 3.56 -20.61
C ALA A 29 2.84 3.11 -19.19
N LEU A 30 1.61 2.60 -19.03
CA LEU A 30 1.12 2.13 -17.73
C LEU A 30 1.88 0.89 -17.24
N LYS A 31 2.09 -0.10 -18.11
CA LYS A 31 2.90 -1.28 -17.78
C LYS A 31 4.33 -0.89 -17.46
N GLN A 32 4.92 0.03 -18.22
CA GLN A 32 6.27 0.56 -17.95
C GLN A 32 6.33 1.21 -16.58
N TYR A 33 5.34 2.04 -16.22
CA TYR A 33 5.26 2.67 -14.90
C TYR A 33 5.24 1.64 -13.78
N TYR A 34 4.38 0.62 -13.86
CA TYR A 34 4.35 -0.45 -12.87
C TYR A 34 5.68 -1.22 -12.80
N VAL A 35 6.24 -1.59 -13.95
CA VAL A 35 7.53 -2.31 -13.98
C VAL A 35 8.65 -1.46 -13.39
N GLN A 36 8.71 -0.14 -13.66
CA GLN A 36 9.71 0.75 -13.07
C GLN A 36 9.58 0.84 -11.54
N GLN A 37 8.36 0.87 -11.00
CA GLN A 37 8.16 0.82 -9.54
C GLN A 37 8.70 -0.48 -8.95
N LEU A 38 8.39 -1.61 -9.59
CA LEU A 38 8.81 -2.95 -9.15
C LEU A 38 10.32 -3.19 -9.37
N ALA A 39 10.92 -2.54 -10.37
CA ALA A 39 12.35 -2.63 -10.69
C ALA A 39 13.24 -1.85 -9.72
N SER A 40 12.66 -1.08 -8.79
CA SER A 40 13.44 -0.53 -7.69
C SER A 40 14.18 -1.67 -6.99
N ALA A 41 15.49 -1.50 -6.77
CA ALA A 41 16.39 -2.56 -6.31
C ALA A 41 15.96 -3.24 -4.99
N ASP A 42 15.03 -2.61 -4.28
CA ASP A 42 14.53 -3.03 -2.98
C ASP A 42 13.18 -3.77 -3.08
N PHE A 43 12.40 -3.72 -4.18
CA PHE A 43 11.03 -4.28 -4.14
C PHE A 43 11.02 -5.81 -4.00
N GLY A 44 11.83 -6.51 -4.81
CA GLY A 44 12.13 -7.92 -4.64
C GLY A 44 11.19 -8.93 -5.32
N VAL A 45 10.31 -8.51 -6.24
CA VAL A 45 9.57 -9.43 -7.14
C VAL A 45 10.32 -9.61 -8.46
N ASP A 46 10.18 -10.78 -9.08
CA ASP A 46 10.95 -11.12 -10.28
C ASP A 46 10.14 -10.91 -11.56
N ALA A 47 8.83 -11.13 -11.51
CA ALA A 47 7.94 -10.90 -12.64
C ALA A 47 6.54 -10.45 -12.21
N VAL A 48 5.83 -9.82 -13.14
CA VAL A 48 4.44 -9.39 -13.00
C VAL A 48 3.62 -9.91 -14.16
N TYR A 49 2.44 -10.47 -13.87
CA TYR A 49 1.42 -10.75 -14.87
C TYR A 49 0.44 -9.58 -14.98
N PHE A 50 0.17 -9.16 -16.22
CA PHE A 50 -0.85 -8.17 -16.54
C PHE A 50 -2.07 -8.83 -17.20
N SER A 51 -3.25 -8.61 -16.63
CA SER A 51 -4.54 -8.87 -17.29
C SER A 51 -4.96 -7.60 -18.02
N GLY A 52 -4.76 -7.57 -19.34
CA GLY A 52 -4.85 -6.33 -20.10
C GLY A 52 -3.73 -5.38 -19.67
N GLU A 53 -4.09 -4.22 -19.12
CA GLU A 53 -3.15 -3.18 -18.66
C GLU A 53 -2.87 -3.24 -17.15
N PHE A 54 -3.63 -4.04 -16.39
CA PHE A 54 -3.60 -4.02 -14.93
C PHE A 54 -2.78 -5.18 -14.35
N PRO A 55 -1.85 -4.89 -13.42
CA PRO A 55 -1.10 -5.94 -12.73
C PRO A 55 -2.09 -6.79 -11.92
N SER A 56 -1.98 -8.11 -12.04
CA SER A 56 -2.93 -9.05 -11.41
C SER A 56 -2.25 -10.09 -10.53
N VAL A 57 -1.01 -10.46 -10.85
CA VAL A 57 -0.23 -11.45 -10.09
C VAL A 57 1.24 -11.05 -10.10
N TYR A 58 1.92 -11.18 -8.95
CA TYR A 58 3.37 -11.11 -8.88
C TYR A 58 3.99 -12.48 -8.68
N PHE A 59 5.21 -12.67 -9.21
CA PHE A 59 5.98 -13.90 -9.12
C PHE A 59 7.32 -13.64 -8.42
N LYS A 60 7.72 -14.61 -7.59
CA LYS A 60 8.99 -14.60 -6.88
C LYS A 60 9.61 -16.00 -6.84
N ALA A 61 10.78 -16.17 -7.43
CA ALA A 61 11.61 -17.34 -7.21
C ALA A 61 12.31 -17.25 -5.84
N VAL A 62 12.30 -18.36 -5.11
CA VAL A 62 12.99 -18.55 -3.83
C VAL A 62 13.80 -19.84 -3.87
N PRO A 63 14.95 -19.94 -3.20
CA PRO A 63 15.74 -21.17 -3.21
C PRO A 63 15.03 -22.31 -2.46
N ASP A 64 14.32 -21.97 -1.39
CA ASP A 64 13.52 -22.85 -0.56
C ASP A 64 12.50 -22.03 0.27
N PHE A 65 11.77 -22.69 1.16
CA PHE A 65 10.89 -22.05 2.13
C PHE A 65 11.39 -22.25 3.58
N GLN A 66 12.70 -22.31 3.76
CA GLN A 66 13.34 -22.29 5.08
C GLN A 66 13.33 -20.87 5.67
N GLU A 67 13.69 -20.74 6.93
CA GLU A 67 13.52 -19.49 7.70
C GLU A 67 14.08 -18.25 7.00
N GLU A 68 15.32 -18.28 6.49
CA GLU A 68 15.92 -17.11 5.81
C GLU A 68 15.15 -16.72 4.54
N SER A 69 14.89 -17.68 3.65
CA SER A 69 14.14 -17.45 2.41
C SER A 69 12.72 -16.96 2.69
N LEU A 70 12.09 -17.52 3.72
CA LEU A 70 10.75 -17.16 4.14
C LEU A 70 10.71 -15.75 4.73
N GLN A 71 11.71 -15.35 5.52
CA GLN A 71 11.82 -13.98 6.02
C GLN A 71 11.96 -12.96 4.88
N ASN A 72 12.78 -13.26 3.88
CA ASN A 72 12.90 -12.43 2.68
C ASN A 72 11.56 -12.34 1.93
N LEU A 73 10.85 -13.46 1.78
CA LEU A 73 9.54 -13.50 1.14
C LEU A 73 8.48 -12.70 1.92
N LEU A 74 8.50 -12.73 3.25
CA LEU A 74 7.62 -11.91 4.09
C LEU A 74 7.90 -10.41 3.91
N ALA A 75 9.16 -10.01 3.76
CA ALA A 75 9.52 -8.63 3.46
C ALA A 75 9.01 -8.18 2.07
N VAL A 76 9.08 -9.06 1.07
CA VAL A 76 8.48 -8.81 -0.26
C VAL A 76 6.96 -8.72 -0.16
N HIS A 77 6.30 -9.69 0.49
CA HIS A 77 4.85 -9.68 0.73
C HIS A 77 4.39 -8.39 1.41
N GLN A 78 5.13 -7.90 2.40
CA GLN A 78 4.85 -6.64 3.06
C GLN A 78 4.82 -5.46 2.07
N LYS A 79 5.78 -5.39 1.15
CA LYS A 79 5.84 -4.35 0.10
C LYS A 79 4.65 -4.48 -0.84
N VAL A 80 4.31 -5.70 -1.26
CA VAL A 80 3.14 -5.97 -2.11
C VAL A 80 1.82 -5.55 -1.43
N TRP A 81 1.66 -5.84 -0.13
CA TRP A 81 0.51 -5.41 0.65
C TRP A 81 0.42 -3.89 0.75
N ASN A 82 1.55 -3.21 1.02
CA ASN A 82 1.62 -1.75 1.08
C ASN A 82 1.33 -1.08 -0.26
N GLN A 83 1.71 -1.71 -1.38
CA GLN A 83 1.37 -1.22 -2.71
C GLN A 83 -0.14 -1.36 -3.00
N GLY A 84 -0.75 -2.46 -2.52
CA GLY A 84 -2.19 -2.70 -2.61
C GLY A 84 -2.71 -2.96 -4.03
N LYS A 85 -1.86 -3.33 -4.99
CA LYS A 85 -2.25 -3.46 -6.42
C LYS A 85 -2.71 -4.86 -6.82
N VAL A 86 -2.05 -5.91 -6.33
CA VAL A 86 -2.36 -7.30 -6.70
C VAL A 86 -2.91 -8.10 -5.52
N PRO A 87 -3.86 -9.03 -5.73
CA PRO A 87 -4.34 -9.95 -4.70
C PRO A 87 -3.42 -11.13 -4.42
N PHE A 88 -2.50 -11.48 -5.33
CA PHE A 88 -1.70 -12.70 -5.24
C PHE A 88 -0.21 -12.49 -5.49
N LEU A 89 0.60 -13.20 -4.71
CA LEU A 89 2.03 -13.39 -4.89
C LEU A 89 2.32 -14.88 -4.98
N TYR A 90 2.89 -15.32 -6.09
CA TYR A 90 3.24 -16.71 -6.36
C TYR A 90 4.73 -16.87 -6.10
N ALA A 91 5.06 -17.65 -5.08
CA ALA A 91 6.43 -17.98 -4.75
C ALA A 91 6.78 -19.38 -5.25
N GLU A 92 7.88 -19.52 -5.97
CA GLU A 92 8.31 -20.78 -6.55
C GLU A 92 9.70 -21.17 -6.06
N SER A 93 9.82 -22.41 -5.59
CA SER A 93 11.11 -23.06 -5.32
C SER A 93 11.33 -24.23 -6.29
N PRO A 94 12.51 -24.89 -6.26
CA PRO A 94 12.75 -26.08 -7.07
C PRO A 94 11.79 -27.25 -6.79
N VAL A 95 11.17 -27.33 -5.60
CA VAL A 95 10.40 -28.49 -5.15
C VAL A 95 8.92 -28.21 -4.86
N GLU A 96 8.56 -26.96 -4.57
CA GLU A 96 7.18 -26.58 -4.23
C GLU A 96 6.85 -25.15 -4.69
N ILE A 97 5.56 -24.89 -4.79
CA ILE A 97 4.94 -23.62 -5.15
C ILE A 97 4.03 -23.19 -4.00
N ARG A 98 4.03 -21.89 -3.67
CA ARG A 98 3.12 -21.32 -2.67
C ARG A 98 2.44 -20.07 -3.20
N VAL A 99 1.16 -19.92 -2.90
CA VAL A 99 0.36 -18.75 -3.27
C VAL A 99 0.01 -17.98 -2.02
N TYR A 100 0.37 -16.69 -1.97
CA TYR A 100 0.15 -15.82 -0.83
C TYR A 100 -0.98 -14.82 -1.10
N ASN A 101 -1.75 -14.54 -0.06
CA ASN A 101 -2.80 -13.52 -0.04
C ASN A 101 -2.19 -12.14 0.19
N CYS A 102 -2.07 -11.34 -0.86
CA CYS A 102 -1.51 -9.99 -0.77
C CYS A 102 -2.46 -8.96 -0.14
N TYR A 103 -3.72 -9.34 0.16
CA TYR A 103 -4.63 -8.50 0.95
C TYR A 103 -4.56 -8.81 2.44
N ALA A 104 -3.93 -9.91 2.87
CA ALA A 104 -3.75 -10.20 4.28
C ALA A 104 -2.67 -9.30 4.90
N LYS A 105 -2.85 -8.93 6.17
CA LYS A 105 -1.89 -8.07 6.88
C LYS A 105 -0.51 -8.76 6.94
N PRO A 106 0.60 -8.02 6.73
CA PRO A 106 1.95 -8.58 6.74
C PRO A 106 2.29 -9.24 8.06
N GLN A 107 3.11 -10.30 7.99
CA GLN A 107 3.62 -11.02 9.16
C GLN A 107 5.12 -10.80 9.27
N LYS A 108 5.62 -10.54 10.49
CA LYS A 108 7.06 -10.40 10.75
C LYS A 108 7.75 -11.74 10.98
N ASN A 109 7.04 -12.70 11.57
CA ASN A 109 7.63 -13.94 12.01
C ASN A 109 7.33 -15.05 11.00
N ALA A 110 8.36 -15.77 10.57
CA ALA A 110 8.25 -16.95 9.71
C ALA A 110 7.23 -17.97 10.22
N GLU A 111 7.13 -18.16 11.54
CA GLU A 111 6.16 -19.05 12.18
C GLU A 111 4.69 -18.71 11.86
N LYS A 112 4.42 -17.45 11.52
CA LYS A 112 3.08 -16.96 11.15
C LYS A 112 2.85 -16.84 9.65
N ALA A 113 3.82 -17.25 8.82
CA ALA A 113 3.68 -17.16 7.37
C ALA A 113 2.45 -17.93 6.84
N ALA A 114 2.06 -19.02 7.50
CA ALA A 114 0.87 -19.78 7.16
C ALA A 114 -0.45 -18.97 7.30
N GLU A 115 -0.47 -17.88 8.09
CA GLU A 115 -1.66 -17.03 8.23
C GLU A 115 -1.99 -16.25 6.95
N ILE A 116 -1.00 -16.00 6.10
CA ILE A 116 -1.13 -15.25 4.84
C ILE A 116 -1.05 -16.14 3.60
N GLU A 117 -0.80 -17.44 3.77
CA GLU A 117 -0.73 -18.42 2.71
C GLU A 117 -2.14 -18.88 2.30
N LEU A 118 -2.42 -18.87 0.99
CA LEU A 118 -3.67 -19.39 0.44
C LEU A 118 -3.55 -20.88 0.16
N PHE A 119 -2.43 -21.30 -0.42
CA PHE A 119 -2.22 -22.63 -0.96
C PHE A 119 -0.73 -22.97 -1.08
N GLN A 120 -0.40 -24.25 -0.91
CA GLN A 120 0.93 -24.84 -1.10
C GLN A 120 0.78 -26.08 -1.97
N ALA A 121 1.66 -26.23 -2.96
CA ALA A 121 1.70 -27.37 -3.86
C ALA A 121 3.09 -27.95 -3.98
N SER A 122 3.24 -29.25 -3.73
CA SER A 122 4.47 -29.96 -4.09
C SER A 122 4.52 -30.19 -5.61
N LYS A 123 5.67 -29.91 -6.24
CA LYS A 123 5.89 -30.24 -7.67
C LYS A 123 5.93 -31.75 -7.95
N GLN A 124 5.92 -32.58 -6.92
CA GLN A 124 5.90 -34.04 -7.03
C GLN A 124 4.49 -34.64 -6.84
N ALA A 125 3.54 -33.87 -6.28
CA ALA A 125 2.19 -34.32 -6.02
C ALA A 125 1.27 -33.88 -7.18
N THR A 126 0.71 -34.85 -7.90
CA THR A 126 -0.16 -34.57 -9.05
C THR A 126 -1.44 -33.85 -8.61
N ASP A 127 -2.07 -34.29 -7.51
CA ASP A 127 -3.30 -33.70 -6.98
C ASP A 127 -3.11 -32.22 -6.62
N ASP A 128 -1.99 -31.87 -5.98
CA ASP A 128 -1.63 -30.49 -5.65
C ASP A 128 -1.51 -29.62 -6.92
N LEU A 129 -0.86 -30.14 -7.96
CA LEU A 129 -0.67 -29.42 -9.22
C LEU A 129 -1.97 -29.27 -10.02
N GLU A 130 -2.86 -30.26 -9.95
CA GLU A 130 -4.20 -30.20 -10.57
C GLU A 130 -5.08 -29.16 -9.87
N GLU A 131 -5.05 -29.11 -8.53
CA GLU A 131 -5.76 -28.06 -7.78
C GLU A 131 -5.17 -26.67 -8.05
N LEU A 132 -3.83 -26.54 -8.06
CA LEU A 132 -3.15 -25.30 -8.43
C LEU A 132 -3.62 -24.82 -9.80
N LYS A 133 -3.60 -25.70 -10.81
CA LYS A 133 -4.01 -25.39 -12.17
C LYS A 133 -5.49 -25.04 -12.27
N THR A 134 -6.36 -25.70 -11.50
CA THR A 134 -7.80 -25.48 -11.57
C THR A 134 -8.23 -24.16 -10.91
N VAL A 135 -7.57 -23.78 -9.81
CA VAL A 135 -7.99 -22.66 -8.96
C VAL A 135 -7.20 -21.38 -9.24
N PHE A 136 -5.91 -21.50 -9.52
CA PHE A 136 -4.93 -20.41 -9.53
C PHE A 136 -4.30 -20.16 -10.92
N ASP A 137 -4.83 -20.75 -11.99
CA ASP A 137 -4.35 -20.45 -13.35
C ASP A 137 -4.82 -19.09 -13.87
N LYS A 138 -4.22 -18.66 -14.97
CA LYS A 138 -4.58 -17.44 -15.68
C LYS A 138 -6.08 -17.35 -15.93
N VAL A 139 -6.69 -18.40 -16.48
CA VAL A 139 -8.11 -18.39 -16.85
C VAL A 139 -8.98 -18.17 -15.62
N SER A 140 -8.65 -18.79 -14.50
CA SER A 140 -9.38 -18.65 -13.25
C SER A 140 -9.32 -17.22 -12.71
N ILE A 141 -8.14 -16.59 -12.76
CA ILE A 141 -7.93 -15.21 -12.33
C ILE A 141 -8.65 -14.22 -13.26
N GLU A 142 -8.44 -14.31 -14.58
CA GLU A 142 -9.00 -13.35 -15.54
C GLU A 142 -10.53 -13.41 -15.65
N THR A 143 -11.10 -14.63 -15.62
CA THR A 143 -12.56 -14.81 -15.72
C THR A 143 -13.28 -14.61 -14.39
N GLY A 144 -12.54 -14.39 -13.31
CA GLY A 144 -13.07 -14.31 -11.95
C GLY A 144 -13.61 -15.63 -11.40
N ARG A 145 -13.27 -16.77 -12.00
CA ARG A 145 -13.64 -18.11 -11.50
C ARG A 145 -13.07 -18.34 -10.10
N PHE A 146 -11.88 -17.84 -9.81
CA PHE A 146 -11.28 -17.88 -8.47
C PHE A 146 -12.26 -17.39 -7.40
N TRP A 147 -12.98 -16.29 -7.65
CA TRP A 147 -13.91 -15.68 -6.69
C TRP A 147 -15.15 -16.53 -6.40
N LYS A 148 -15.41 -17.56 -7.21
CA LYS A 148 -16.47 -18.55 -6.97
C LYS A 148 -16.01 -19.75 -6.14
N ASN A 149 -14.72 -19.82 -5.80
CA ASN A 149 -14.17 -20.89 -4.98
C ASN A 149 -14.26 -20.51 -3.48
N ASP A 150 -15.21 -21.12 -2.77
CA ASP A 150 -15.47 -20.85 -1.35
C ASP A 150 -14.33 -21.22 -0.41
N LEU A 151 -13.41 -22.10 -0.82
CA LEU A 151 -12.29 -22.53 0.03
C LEU A 151 -11.24 -21.41 0.15
N TYR A 152 -10.91 -20.78 -0.96
CA TYR A 152 -9.83 -19.79 -1.07
C TYR A 152 -10.33 -18.35 -1.10
N ALA A 153 -11.40 -18.04 -1.85
CA ALA A 153 -11.84 -16.66 -2.08
C ALA A 153 -12.23 -15.94 -0.79
N LYS A 154 -12.87 -16.64 0.18
CA LYS A 154 -13.24 -16.07 1.48
C LYS A 154 -12.06 -15.60 2.33
N LYS A 155 -10.84 -16.06 2.03
CA LYS A 155 -9.60 -15.63 2.70
C LYS A 155 -9.10 -14.30 2.13
N VAL A 156 -9.37 -14.01 0.86
CA VAL A 156 -8.93 -12.80 0.14
C VAL A 156 -9.95 -11.68 0.37
N LYS A 157 -9.84 -11.04 1.54
CA LYS A 157 -10.77 -10.01 2.02
C LYS A 157 -10.30 -8.61 1.66
N THR A 158 -11.19 -7.78 1.12
CA THR A 158 -10.85 -6.39 0.78
C THR A 158 -10.69 -5.52 2.03
N GLU A 159 -11.30 -5.91 3.15
CA GLU A 159 -11.25 -5.20 4.44
C GLU A 159 -9.86 -5.23 5.08
N THR A 160 -9.00 -6.17 4.69
CA THR A 160 -7.64 -6.31 5.25
C THR A 160 -6.57 -5.62 4.42
N ARG A 161 -6.94 -5.02 3.28
CA ARG A 161 -6.03 -4.23 2.43
C ARG A 161 -5.45 -3.04 3.18
N VAL A 162 -4.30 -2.55 2.72
CA VAL A 162 -3.59 -1.42 3.35
C VAL A 162 -4.46 -0.19 3.51
N ASP A 163 -5.30 0.13 2.51
CA ASP A 163 -6.17 1.29 2.52
C ASP A 163 -7.20 1.22 3.66
N LYS A 164 -7.92 0.10 3.74
CA LYS A 164 -8.91 -0.13 4.79
C LYS A 164 -8.26 -0.26 6.16
N SER A 165 -7.12 -0.94 6.25
CA SER A 165 -6.38 -1.09 7.51
C SER A 165 -5.90 0.25 8.05
N LEU A 166 -5.36 1.13 7.22
CA LEU A 166 -4.88 2.46 7.64
C LEU A 166 -6.04 3.36 8.09
N ILE A 167 -7.14 3.40 7.33
CA ILE A 167 -8.35 4.14 7.71
C ILE A 167 -8.92 3.64 9.05
N GLU A 168 -8.96 2.32 9.26
CA GLU A 168 -9.42 1.73 10.52
C GLU A 168 -8.50 2.12 11.69
N SER A 169 -7.18 2.11 11.48
CA SER A 169 -6.21 2.54 12.50
C SER A 169 -6.43 4.00 12.90
N LEU A 170 -6.55 4.90 11.92
CA LEU A 170 -6.82 6.32 12.15
C LEU A 170 -8.12 6.55 12.91
N LYS A 171 -9.19 5.84 12.54
CA LYS A 171 -10.49 5.91 13.24
C LYS A 171 -10.37 5.44 14.68
N LYS A 172 -9.67 4.33 14.93
CA LYS A 172 -9.45 3.81 16.27
C LYS A 172 -8.67 4.80 17.13
N THR A 173 -7.55 5.32 16.62
CA THR A 173 -6.73 6.31 17.33
C THR A 173 -7.52 7.58 17.63
N ARG A 174 -8.41 8.01 16.72
CA ARG A 174 -9.32 9.13 17.00
C ARG A 174 -10.23 8.87 18.20
N GLU A 175 -10.88 7.70 18.24
CA GLU A 175 -11.74 7.36 19.37
C GLU A 175 -10.94 7.22 20.68
N ASP A 176 -9.73 6.70 20.62
CA ASP A 176 -8.87 6.55 21.80
C ASP A 176 -8.36 7.90 22.32
N LEU A 177 -8.01 8.85 21.44
CA LEU A 177 -7.68 10.22 21.82
C LEU A 177 -8.89 11.00 22.34
N ARG A 178 -10.08 10.77 21.77
CA ARG A 178 -11.32 11.39 22.25
C ARG A 178 -11.68 10.95 23.67
N LYS A 179 -11.45 9.67 24.01
CA LYS A 179 -11.61 9.16 25.39
C LYS A 179 -10.62 9.79 26.36
N LYS A 180 -9.49 10.31 25.86
CA LYS A 180 -8.51 11.12 26.63
C LYS A 180 -8.84 12.62 26.61
N GLU A 181 -10.08 12.97 26.26
CA GLU A 181 -10.62 14.33 26.30
C GLU A 181 -9.92 15.33 25.37
N LEU A 182 -9.18 14.84 24.36
CA LEU A 182 -8.57 15.72 23.37
C LEU A 182 -9.65 16.24 22.39
N PRO A 183 -9.71 17.55 22.12
CA PRO A 183 -10.66 18.13 21.17
C PRO A 183 -10.51 17.53 19.78
N LYS A 184 -11.64 17.40 19.08
CA LYS A 184 -11.71 16.71 17.79
C LYS A 184 -10.80 17.33 16.73
N GLU A 185 -10.77 18.66 16.69
CA GLU A 185 -9.98 19.45 15.75
C GLU A 185 -8.49 19.20 15.97
N ILE A 186 -8.04 19.17 17.23
CA ILE A 186 -6.65 18.83 17.56
C ILE A 186 -6.31 17.40 17.16
N ILE A 187 -7.21 16.44 17.41
CA ILE A 187 -7.00 15.05 17.01
C ILE A 187 -6.82 14.95 15.49
N HIS A 188 -7.67 15.65 14.73
CA HIS A 188 -7.56 15.72 13.27
C HIS A 188 -6.18 16.22 12.85
N ASP A 189 -5.79 17.38 13.36
CA ASP A 189 -4.57 18.05 12.93
C ASP A 189 -3.33 17.23 13.27
N LEU A 190 -3.31 16.59 14.45
CA LEU A 190 -2.23 15.68 14.84
C LEU A 190 -2.10 14.50 13.88
N LEU A 191 -3.21 13.84 13.54
CA LEU A 191 -3.19 12.68 12.64
C LEU A 191 -2.77 13.08 11.21
N LEU A 192 -3.25 14.23 10.71
CA LEU A 192 -2.90 14.70 9.38
C LEU A 192 -1.42 15.12 9.27
N ARG A 193 -0.92 15.89 10.24
CA ARG A 193 0.51 16.24 10.31
C ARG A 193 1.39 15.00 10.39
N SER A 194 0.96 14.01 11.18
CA SER A 194 1.69 12.74 11.31
C SER A 194 1.75 11.96 10.01
N LEU A 195 0.62 11.81 9.33
CA LEU A 195 0.56 11.15 8.03
C LEU A 195 1.46 11.85 7.01
N PHE A 196 1.41 13.18 6.98
CA PHE A 196 2.21 13.99 6.07
C PHE A 196 3.72 13.84 6.34
N LEU A 197 4.14 13.94 7.61
CA LEU A 197 5.54 13.79 8.01
C LEU A 197 6.07 12.37 7.72
N LEU A 198 5.28 11.33 7.98
CA LEU A 198 5.65 9.95 7.64
C LEU A 198 5.80 9.76 6.13
N TYR A 199 4.97 10.44 5.34
CA TYR A 199 5.05 10.40 3.89
C TYR A 199 6.31 11.08 3.36
N LEU A 200 6.64 12.27 3.88
CA LEU A 200 7.86 12.98 3.54
C LEU A 200 9.10 12.18 3.94
N GLU A 201 9.08 11.57 5.13
CA GLU A 201 10.15 10.73 5.64
C GLU A 201 10.42 9.54 4.72
N ASP A 202 9.42 8.68 4.49
CA ASP A 202 9.60 7.42 3.78
C ASP A 202 9.95 7.63 2.30
N ARG A 203 9.55 8.76 1.70
CA ARG A 203 9.91 9.14 0.33
C ARG A 203 11.23 9.90 0.21
N GLY A 204 11.92 10.14 1.32
CA GLY A 204 13.19 10.87 1.33
C GLY A 204 13.05 12.35 0.97
N ALA A 205 11.86 12.91 1.13
CA ALA A 205 11.58 14.34 0.92
C ALA A 205 11.78 15.18 2.19
N ALA A 206 11.93 14.54 3.35
CA ALA A 206 12.37 15.17 4.60
C ALA A 206 13.88 15.00 4.81
N ASP A 207 14.59 16.11 5.02
CA ASP A 207 16.01 16.12 5.41
C ASP A 207 16.14 15.68 6.88
N GLU A 208 17.19 14.93 7.23
CA GLU A 208 17.54 14.59 8.63
C GLU A 208 17.60 15.84 9.53
N ARG A 209 17.95 17.00 8.96
CA ARG A 209 17.92 18.31 9.64
C ARG A 209 16.54 18.70 10.16
N LEU A 210 15.47 18.20 9.55
CA LEU A 210 14.10 18.42 10.02
C LEU A 210 13.90 17.82 11.40
N TYR A 211 14.55 16.68 11.70
CA TYR A 211 14.33 15.89 12.91
C TYR A 211 15.30 16.20 14.06
N GLU A 212 16.14 17.23 13.94
CA GLU A 212 16.99 17.76 15.02
C GLU A 212 17.84 16.71 15.76
N GLY A 213 18.37 15.73 15.02
CA GLY A 213 19.20 14.67 15.59
C GLY A 213 18.43 13.47 16.14
N LYS A 214 17.09 13.46 16.02
CA LYS A 214 16.29 12.22 16.11
C LYS A 214 16.43 11.44 14.80
N LYS A 215 16.39 10.11 14.87
CA LYS A 215 16.60 9.26 13.68
C LYS A 215 15.40 9.21 12.73
N ASN A 216 14.21 9.45 13.27
CA ASN A 216 12.95 9.39 12.54
C ASN A 216 11.84 10.07 13.33
N TYR A 217 10.71 10.28 12.68
CA TYR A 217 9.52 10.92 13.24
C TYR A 217 8.93 10.16 14.44
N PHE A 218 9.13 8.84 14.56
CA PHE A 218 8.68 8.12 15.75
C PHE A 218 9.48 8.49 16.99
N GLU A 219 10.80 8.67 16.87
CA GLU A 219 11.61 9.19 17.98
C GLU A 219 11.21 10.61 18.36
N VAL A 220 10.77 11.42 17.39
CA VAL A 220 10.20 12.75 17.64
C VAL A 220 8.91 12.64 18.46
N LEU A 221 7.98 11.77 18.09
CA LEU A 221 6.71 11.58 18.81
C LEU A 221 6.88 11.14 20.28
N GLY A 222 8.06 10.61 20.65
CA GLY A 222 8.41 10.30 22.04
C GLY A 222 8.80 11.52 22.88
N ASP A 223 8.87 12.71 22.27
CA ASP A 223 9.35 13.95 22.85
C ASP A 223 8.43 15.10 22.43
N LYS A 224 7.61 15.59 23.35
CA LYS A 224 6.62 16.64 23.07
C LYS A 224 7.30 17.91 22.54
N MET A 225 8.44 18.29 23.11
CA MET A 225 9.13 19.52 22.69
C MET A 225 9.61 19.40 21.25
N ALA A 226 10.31 18.31 20.92
CA ALA A 226 10.75 18.04 19.55
C ALA A 226 9.57 17.94 18.57
N THR A 227 8.47 17.30 18.97
CA THR A 227 7.25 17.18 18.15
C THR A 227 6.70 18.54 17.75
N TYR A 228 6.57 19.45 18.70
CA TYR A 228 6.02 20.78 18.43
C TYR A 228 7.00 21.71 17.71
N GLU A 229 8.31 21.50 17.84
CA GLU A 229 9.30 22.22 17.03
C GLU A 229 9.19 21.85 15.55
N ILE A 230 9.05 20.55 15.24
CA ILE A 230 8.83 20.09 13.86
C ILE A 230 7.51 20.59 13.31
N TYR A 231 6.43 20.56 14.08
CA TYR A 231 5.14 21.08 13.61
C TYR A 231 5.22 22.57 13.26
N GLN A 232 5.94 23.38 14.05
CA GLN A 232 6.16 24.80 13.75
C GLN A 232 7.02 25.00 12.49
N LYS A 233 8.06 24.19 12.30
CA LYS A 233 8.87 24.20 11.06
C LYS A 233 8.02 23.85 9.84
N LEU A 234 7.18 22.82 9.96
CA LEU A 234 6.27 22.40 8.91
C LEU A 234 5.30 23.53 8.54
N GLU A 235 4.69 24.17 9.54
CA GLU A 235 3.79 25.30 9.33
C GLU A 235 4.46 26.45 8.57
N HIS A 236 5.70 26.79 8.92
CA HIS A 236 6.47 27.84 8.24
C HIS A 236 6.80 27.48 6.78
N HIS A 237 7.23 26.24 6.54
CA HIS A 237 7.59 25.78 5.19
C HIS A 237 6.40 25.72 4.23
N PHE A 238 5.21 25.40 4.74
CA PHE A 238 3.99 25.25 3.94
C PHE A 238 3.04 26.47 4.06
N ASN A 239 3.54 27.61 4.55
CA ASN A 239 2.80 28.87 4.71
C ASN A 239 1.45 28.70 5.43
N GLY A 240 1.37 27.83 6.45
CA GLY A 240 0.16 27.60 7.23
C GLY A 240 -0.91 26.72 6.56
N ASN A 241 -0.67 26.18 5.37
CA ASN A 241 -1.64 25.36 4.64
C ASN A 241 -1.81 23.93 5.20
N LEU A 242 -0.98 23.51 6.15
CA LEU A 242 -0.99 22.17 6.77
C LEU A 242 -1.33 22.27 8.26
N CYS A 243 -2.58 22.62 8.58
CA CYS A 243 -3.14 22.65 9.94
C CYS A 243 -2.29 23.40 10.99
N PRO A 244 -2.46 24.73 11.14
CA PRO A 244 -1.62 25.56 11.99
C PRO A 244 -1.68 25.14 13.47
N VAL A 245 -0.56 25.27 14.17
CA VAL A 245 -0.46 24.88 15.58
C VAL A 245 -0.99 26.01 16.48
N SER A 246 -2.06 25.73 17.23
CA SER A 246 -2.56 26.68 18.23
C SER A 246 -1.83 26.57 19.58
N ASP A 247 -1.76 27.67 20.33
CA ASP A 247 -1.24 27.65 21.70
C ASP A 247 -2.07 26.72 22.63
N PHE A 248 -3.38 26.69 22.40
CA PHE A 248 -4.30 25.81 23.11
C PHE A 248 -3.97 24.34 22.89
N GLU A 249 -3.69 23.95 21.65
CA GLU A 249 -3.20 22.61 21.33
C GLU A 249 -1.88 22.30 22.05
N LYS A 250 -0.89 23.18 21.90
CA LYS A 250 0.45 22.97 22.47
C LYS A 250 0.41 22.77 23.99
N GLN A 251 -0.54 23.43 24.67
CA GLN A 251 -0.79 23.24 26.10
C GLN A 251 -1.57 21.96 26.41
N GLY A 252 -2.62 21.64 25.64
CA GLY A 252 -3.52 20.52 25.90
C GLY A 252 -3.00 19.14 25.49
N VAL A 253 -2.10 19.06 24.50
CA VAL A 253 -1.51 17.79 24.07
C VAL A 253 -0.41 17.35 25.03
N ASN A 254 -0.38 16.07 25.42
CA ASN A 254 0.65 15.50 26.28
C ASN A 254 1.29 14.27 25.61
N GLU A 255 2.33 13.71 26.22
CA GLU A 255 3.07 12.56 25.73
C GLU A 255 2.17 11.31 25.55
N ALA A 256 1.16 11.15 26.40
CA ALA A 256 0.20 10.04 26.28
C ALA A 256 -0.70 10.18 25.05
N HIS A 257 -0.95 11.39 24.55
CA HIS A 257 -1.62 11.61 23.27
C HIS A 257 -0.69 11.30 22.10
N LEU A 258 0.55 11.80 22.14
CA LEU A 258 1.55 11.53 21.10
C LEU A 258 1.90 10.04 20.99
N GLN A 259 1.84 9.30 22.11
CA GLN A 259 2.00 7.86 22.09
C GLN A 259 0.85 7.15 21.33
N GLU A 260 -0.39 7.64 21.40
CA GLU A 260 -1.48 7.06 20.59
C GLU A 260 -1.32 7.34 19.10
N ILE A 261 -0.83 8.54 18.76
CA ILE A 261 -0.44 8.89 17.39
C ILE A 261 0.66 7.94 16.90
N ARG A 262 1.69 7.71 17.72
CA ARG A 262 2.73 6.73 17.42
C ARG A 262 2.16 5.33 17.20
N ASN A 263 1.28 4.87 18.08
CA ASN A 263 0.65 3.54 17.99
C ASN A 263 -0.23 3.37 16.74
N CYS A 264 -0.81 4.47 16.21
CA CYS A 264 -1.63 4.46 15.00
C CYS A 264 -0.88 3.87 13.79
N PHE A 265 0.39 4.27 13.64
CA PHE A 265 1.23 3.86 12.52
C PHE A 265 2.22 2.74 12.92
N TRP A 266 2.32 2.46 14.23
CA TRP A 266 3.25 1.50 14.82
C TRP A 266 2.53 0.47 15.70
N ASN A 267 2.27 -0.72 15.16
CA ASN A 267 1.58 -1.77 15.93
C ASN A 267 2.46 -3.00 16.25
N GLY A 268 3.78 -2.90 16.09
CA GLY A 268 4.73 -3.96 16.46
C GLY A 268 4.91 -4.15 17.98
N GLY A 269 4.31 -3.29 18.81
CA GLY A 269 4.55 -3.29 20.25
C GLY A 269 6.02 -3.02 20.64
N MET A 270 6.32 -3.10 21.94
CA MET A 270 7.68 -2.90 22.47
C MET A 270 8.68 -3.97 22.02
N LEU A 271 8.22 -5.18 21.69
CA LEU A 271 9.09 -6.30 21.28
C LEU A 271 9.65 -6.15 19.86
N PHE A 272 9.05 -5.32 19.01
CA PHE A 272 9.43 -5.19 17.61
C PHE A 272 9.79 -3.75 17.24
N TYR A 273 10.63 -3.09 18.06
CA TYR A 273 11.31 -1.85 17.69
C TYR A 273 11.94 -1.98 16.28
N GLY A 274 11.71 -1.00 15.41
CA GLY A 274 12.20 -0.99 14.02
C GLY A 274 11.25 -1.54 12.94
N TRP A 275 10.17 -2.27 13.26
CA TRP A 275 9.27 -2.82 12.23
C TRP A 275 7.93 -2.05 12.12
N ARG A 276 7.70 -1.44 10.97
CA ARG A 276 6.47 -0.69 10.61
C ARG A 276 5.62 -1.55 9.71
N PHE A 277 4.31 -1.61 9.95
CA PHE A 277 3.39 -2.26 9.00
C PHE A 277 3.25 -1.43 7.71
N TYR A 278 3.12 -0.11 7.87
CA TYR A 278 2.93 0.85 6.80
C TYR A 278 4.27 1.38 6.29
N ASP A 279 4.50 1.21 5.00
CA ASP A 279 5.63 1.73 4.24
C ASP A 279 5.12 2.77 3.24
N PHE A 280 5.24 4.06 3.59
CA PHE A 280 4.74 5.16 2.77
C PHE A 280 5.58 5.44 1.52
N LYS A 281 6.74 4.79 1.38
CA LYS A 281 7.50 4.76 0.13
C LYS A 281 6.72 4.04 -0.96
N VAL A 282 6.04 2.95 -0.59
CA VAL A 282 5.34 2.05 -1.50
C VAL A 282 3.83 2.32 -1.54
N ILE A 283 3.26 2.83 -0.45
CA ILE A 283 1.85 3.24 -0.42
C ILE A 283 1.59 4.32 -1.50
N PRO A 284 0.58 4.12 -2.37
CA PRO A 284 0.20 5.12 -3.37
C PRO A 284 -0.20 6.44 -2.71
N ILE A 285 0.24 7.58 -3.26
CA ILE A 285 -0.08 8.92 -2.73
C ILE A 285 -1.58 9.16 -2.64
N GLN A 286 -2.31 8.52 -3.53
CA GLN A 286 -3.75 8.57 -3.69
C GLN A 286 -4.51 8.00 -2.50
N LEU A 287 -3.86 7.13 -1.73
CA LEU A 287 -4.42 6.66 -0.48
C LEU A 287 -4.51 7.79 0.56
N ILE A 288 -3.65 8.81 0.50
CA ILE A 288 -3.75 9.99 1.38
C ILE A 288 -5.04 10.75 1.09
N SER A 289 -5.37 10.94 -0.20
CA SER A 289 -6.62 11.55 -0.65
C SER A 289 -7.84 10.79 -0.14
N GLU A 290 -7.83 9.45 -0.23
CA GLU A 290 -8.89 8.59 0.32
C GLU A 290 -9.01 8.73 1.85
N ILE A 291 -7.87 8.73 2.56
CA ILE A 291 -7.81 8.93 4.01
C ILE A 291 -8.40 10.29 4.39
N TYR A 292 -7.98 11.36 3.70
CA TYR A 292 -8.45 12.72 3.95
C TYR A 292 -9.97 12.80 3.77
N GLU A 293 -10.52 12.26 2.70
CA GLU A 293 -11.96 12.24 2.45
C GLU A 293 -12.74 11.42 3.48
N HIS A 294 -12.25 10.22 3.83
CA HIS A 294 -12.90 9.40 4.85
C HIS A 294 -12.82 10.04 6.25
N PHE A 295 -11.74 10.75 6.54
CA PHE A 295 -11.52 11.43 7.80
C PHE A 295 -12.41 12.69 7.91
N LEU A 296 -12.53 13.48 6.84
CA LEU A 296 -13.45 14.62 6.72
C LEU A 296 -14.92 14.21 6.73
N ALA A 297 -15.28 13.08 6.12
CA ALA A 297 -16.67 12.61 6.10
C ALA A 297 -17.27 12.41 7.52
N ASP A 298 -16.43 12.02 8.49
CA ASP A 298 -16.81 11.88 9.89
C ASP A 298 -16.91 13.25 10.62
N GLU A 299 -16.45 14.34 9.99
CA GLU A 299 -16.61 15.72 10.48
C GLU A 299 -17.96 16.33 10.18
N ILE A 300 -18.42 16.17 8.95
CA ILE A 300 -19.62 16.84 8.46
C ILE A 300 -20.89 16.03 8.78
N GLY A 301 -20.73 14.74 9.10
CA GLY A 301 -21.82 13.81 9.43
C GLY A 301 -22.50 13.21 8.19
N LYS A 302 -23.00 11.97 8.31
CA LYS A 302 -23.56 11.18 7.18
C LYS A 302 -24.64 11.89 6.36
N LYS A 303 -25.43 12.77 7.00
CA LYS A 303 -26.51 13.52 6.33
C LYS A 303 -25.95 14.60 5.40
N ALA A 304 -24.97 15.37 5.87
CA ALA A 304 -24.30 16.38 5.05
C ALA A 304 -23.40 15.76 3.96
N LYS A 305 -22.85 14.55 4.17
CA LYS A 305 -22.12 13.81 3.13
C LYS A 305 -23.02 13.46 1.93
N ASN A 306 -24.21 12.91 2.20
CA ASN A 306 -25.16 12.58 1.14
C ASN A 306 -25.69 13.83 0.44
N ASP A 307 -25.90 14.92 1.18
CA ASP A 307 -26.38 16.20 0.64
C ASP A 307 -25.29 16.99 -0.11
N SER A 308 -24.00 16.75 0.17
CA SER A 308 -22.86 17.41 -0.50
C SER A 308 -22.30 16.64 -1.71
N GLY A 309 -22.77 15.40 -1.96
CA GLY A 309 -22.34 14.60 -3.11
C GLY A 309 -20.87 14.12 -3.05
N THR A 310 -20.23 14.13 -1.88
CA THR A 310 -18.83 13.73 -1.69
C THR A 310 -18.67 12.21 -1.66
N PHE A 311 -18.54 11.61 -2.85
CA PHE A 311 -18.20 10.20 -3.03
C PHE A 311 -16.76 10.06 -3.53
N TYR A 312 -15.98 9.24 -2.81
CA TYR A 312 -14.62 8.88 -3.22
C TYR A 312 -14.66 8.06 -4.51
N THR A 313 -13.79 8.41 -5.46
CA THR A 313 -13.55 7.61 -6.66
C THR A 313 -12.45 6.58 -6.35
N PRO A 314 -12.75 5.27 -6.37
CA PRO A 314 -11.73 4.25 -6.13
C PRO A 314 -10.54 4.40 -7.07
N LEU A 315 -9.34 4.28 -6.55
CA LEU A 315 -8.09 4.38 -7.31
C LEU A 315 -8.10 3.59 -8.64
N PRO A 316 -8.49 2.29 -8.69
CA PRO A 316 -8.54 1.55 -9.95
C PRO A 316 -9.47 2.18 -11.00
N LEU A 317 -10.53 2.87 -10.57
CA LEU A 317 -11.46 3.56 -11.47
C LEU A 317 -10.85 4.87 -11.99
N ALA A 318 -10.16 5.63 -11.14
CA ALA A 318 -9.46 6.84 -11.56
C ALA A 318 -8.35 6.51 -12.57
N GLU A 319 -7.53 5.48 -12.29
CA GLU A 319 -6.51 4.97 -13.21
C GLU A 319 -7.15 4.54 -14.55
N PHE A 320 -8.25 3.77 -14.50
CA PHE A 320 -8.95 3.34 -15.72
C PHE A 320 -9.39 4.54 -16.58
N VAL A 321 -10.05 5.53 -16.00
CA VAL A 321 -10.53 6.70 -16.75
C VAL A 321 -9.38 7.53 -17.32
N LEU A 322 -8.33 7.78 -16.54
CA LEU A 322 -7.19 8.58 -17.01
C LEU A 322 -6.40 7.88 -18.12
N ASN A 323 -6.28 6.56 -18.07
CA ASN A 323 -5.63 5.80 -19.13
C ASN A 323 -6.40 5.87 -20.47
N GLU A 324 -7.72 6.03 -20.44
CA GLU A 324 -8.52 6.19 -21.67
C GLU A 324 -8.46 7.62 -22.25
N VAL A 325 -8.21 8.63 -21.41
CA VAL A 325 -8.34 10.05 -21.79
C VAL A 325 -6.98 10.73 -22.02
N LEU A 326 -5.97 10.37 -21.24
CA LEU A 326 -4.65 11.00 -21.33
C LEU A 326 -3.81 10.40 -22.46
N PRO A 327 -3.02 11.24 -23.17
CA PRO A 327 -2.10 10.73 -24.16
C PRO A 327 -1.08 9.80 -23.50
N HIS A 328 -0.93 8.59 -24.04
CA HIS A 328 0.15 7.72 -23.62
C HIS A 328 1.50 8.33 -23.99
N ALA A 329 2.43 8.32 -23.04
CA ALA A 329 3.81 8.65 -23.31
C ALA A 329 4.35 7.69 -24.38
N SER A 330 4.90 8.24 -25.45
CA SER A 330 5.57 7.46 -26.48
C SER A 330 6.79 8.24 -27.00
N PRO A 331 7.74 7.58 -27.69
CA PRO A 331 8.85 8.28 -28.32
C PRO A 331 8.40 9.41 -29.27
N GLU A 332 7.19 9.29 -29.82
CA GLU A 332 6.57 10.26 -30.74
C GLU A 332 5.71 11.30 -30.02
N ASN A 333 5.27 11.02 -28.79
CA ASN A 333 4.44 11.90 -27.99
C ASN A 333 5.16 12.33 -26.70
N LYS A 334 5.91 13.41 -26.83
CA LYS A 334 6.67 14.07 -25.73
C LYS A 334 6.01 15.38 -25.28
N ASN A 335 4.74 15.61 -25.63
CA ASN A 335 4.06 16.81 -25.21
C ASN A 335 3.53 16.64 -23.78
N TYR A 336 4.35 17.06 -22.81
CA TYR A 336 4.00 17.03 -21.39
C TYR A 336 3.23 18.28 -20.94
N GLU A 337 2.90 19.22 -21.84
CA GLU A 337 2.13 20.43 -21.51
C GLU A 337 0.61 20.16 -21.50
N VAL A 338 0.19 19.11 -20.80
CA VAL A 338 -1.23 18.79 -20.62
C VAL A 338 -1.76 19.56 -19.41
N LYS A 339 -2.85 20.32 -19.61
CA LYS A 339 -3.56 21.01 -18.53
C LYS A 339 -4.81 20.22 -18.16
N ILE A 340 -4.87 19.79 -16.92
CA ILE A 340 -6.00 19.03 -16.36
C ILE A 340 -6.90 20.00 -15.60
N LEU A 341 -8.21 19.89 -15.81
CA LEU A 341 -9.22 20.61 -15.04
C LEU A 341 -10.24 19.61 -14.53
N ASP A 342 -10.32 19.47 -13.22
CA ASP A 342 -11.39 18.73 -12.54
C ASP A 342 -12.19 19.73 -11.69
N PRO A 343 -13.35 20.22 -12.18
CA PRO A 343 -14.16 21.22 -11.49
C PRO A 343 -14.89 20.65 -10.26
N THR A 344 -14.83 19.33 -10.03
CA THR A 344 -15.47 18.61 -8.94
C THR A 344 -14.48 17.71 -8.21
N CYS A 345 -13.22 18.16 -8.11
CA CYS A 345 -12.10 17.29 -7.77
C CYS A 345 -12.12 16.64 -6.40
N GLY A 346 -12.92 17.13 -5.44
CA GLY A 346 -12.97 16.56 -4.10
C GLY A 346 -11.58 16.43 -3.49
N SER A 347 -11.17 15.20 -3.13
CA SER A 347 -9.81 14.85 -2.67
C SER A 347 -8.68 15.00 -3.70
N GLY A 348 -9.01 15.41 -4.93
CA GLY A 348 -8.03 15.69 -5.98
C GLY A 348 -7.53 14.45 -6.69
N ILE A 349 -8.17 13.28 -6.56
CA ILE A 349 -7.65 12.01 -7.09
C ILE A 349 -7.28 12.07 -8.58
N PHE A 350 -8.13 12.65 -9.43
CA PHE A 350 -7.84 12.81 -10.86
C PHE A 350 -6.71 13.80 -11.14
N LEU A 351 -6.58 14.84 -10.32
CA LEU A 351 -5.50 15.83 -10.45
C LEU A 351 -4.17 15.22 -10.02
N VAL A 352 -4.16 14.39 -8.99
CA VAL A 352 -2.95 13.72 -8.48
C VAL A 352 -2.50 12.63 -9.44
N GLU A 353 -3.43 11.82 -9.98
CA GLU A 353 -3.11 10.72 -10.90
C GLU A 353 -2.76 11.15 -12.33
N SER A 354 -2.97 12.42 -12.67
CA SER A 354 -2.61 12.95 -13.99
C SER A 354 -1.24 13.61 -14.04
N LEU A 355 -0.55 13.72 -12.90
CA LEU A 355 0.84 14.19 -12.78
C LEU A 355 1.82 13.06 -13.10
#